data_AF-A0A0R3PWV0-F1
#
_entry.id   AF-A0A0R3PWV0-F1
#
_cell.length_a   1.000
_cell.length_b   1.000
_cell.length_c   1.000
_cell.angle_alpha   90.00
_cell.angle_beta   90.00
_cell.angle_gamma   90.00
#
_symmetry.space_group_name_H-M   'P 1'
#
loop_
_entity.id
_entity.type
_entity.pdbx_description
1 polymer ?
#
loop_
_entity_poly.entity_id
_entity_poly.type
_entity_poly.pdbx_seq_one_letter_code
_entity_poly.pdbx_strand_id
1 'polypeptide(L)'
;MEFFTQKQIDEIRECFNFYSQDGLVHSVPQLRCILRSLGYSPTASKTVTYFEETKHPLDFASFLEIAKEEHNSSDELAEITKALKALYRDGMFSMPISEFRSILTSIGERMSHQEIDSLLEQVAVGDMVPHQKLIQYISK
;
A
#
# COMPACT_ATOMS: atom_id res chain seq x y z
N MET A 1 -3.46 20.87 3.93
CA MET A 1 -4.00 19.78 4.75
C MET A 1 -5.42 19.56 4.30
N GLU A 2 -5.66 18.48 3.57
CA GLU A 2 -7.02 18.07 3.25
C GLU A 2 -7.66 17.48 4.52
N PHE A 3 -8.92 17.86 4.75
CA PHE A 3 -9.72 17.33 5.84
C PHE A 3 -10.74 16.40 5.21
N PHE A 4 -11.01 15.27 5.86
CA PHE A 4 -12.05 14.36 5.42
C PHE A 4 -13.40 15.07 5.41
N THR A 5 -14.16 14.87 4.33
CA THR A 5 -15.57 15.25 4.26
C THR A 5 -16.38 14.43 5.25
N GLN A 6 -17.57 14.92 5.63
CA GLN A 6 -18.45 14.17 6.53
C GLN A 6 -18.74 12.76 6.01
N LYS A 7 -18.98 12.64 4.69
CA LYS A 7 -19.21 11.36 4.04
C LYS A 7 -18.03 10.39 4.20
N GLN A 8 -16.80 10.87 3.99
CA GLN A 8 -15.60 10.04 4.20
C GLN A 8 -15.45 9.64 5.67
N ILE A 9 -15.71 10.54 6.61
CA ILE A 9 -15.66 10.21 8.05
C ILE A 9 -16.68 9.11 8.38
N ASP A 10 -17.86 9.15 7.79
CA ASP A 10 -18.90 8.14 8.01
C ASP A 10 -18.49 6.78 7.41
N GLU A 11 -17.93 6.74 6.20
CA GLU A 11 -17.36 5.53 5.58
C GLU A 11 -16.20 4.95 6.42
N ILE A 12 -15.29 5.80 6.90
CA ILE A 12 -14.18 5.43 7.78
C ILE A 12 -14.71 4.83 9.09
N ARG A 13 -15.76 5.44 9.67
CA ARG A 13 -16.37 4.97 10.92
C ARG A 13 -17.07 3.64 10.76
N GLU A 14 -17.81 3.43 9.67
CA GLU A 14 -18.46 2.15 9.39
C GLU A 14 -17.43 1.02 9.27
N CYS A 15 -16.35 1.26 8.52
CA CYS A 15 -15.25 0.30 8.39
C CYS A 15 -14.56 0.02 9.73
N PHE A 16 -14.25 1.07 10.51
CA PHE A 16 -13.65 0.93 11.83
C PHE A 16 -14.51 0.06 12.75
N ASN A 17 -15.81 0.36 12.85
CA ASN A 17 -16.74 -0.36 13.72
C ASN A 17 -16.92 -1.83 13.30
N PHE A 18 -16.80 -2.14 11.99
CA PHE A 18 -16.85 -3.52 11.51
C PHE A 18 -15.72 -4.38 12.10
N TYR A 19 -14.52 -3.81 12.22
CA TYR A 19 -13.34 -4.51 12.76
C TYR A 19 -13.12 -4.31 14.26
N SER A 20 -13.76 -3.32 14.89
CA SER A 20 -13.61 -2.99 16.32
C SER A 20 -14.97 -2.86 17.02
N GLN A 21 -15.48 -3.99 17.50
CA GLN A 21 -16.80 -4.05 18.15
C GLN A 21 -16.85 -3.30 19.49
N ASP A 22 -15.72 -3.19 20.17
CA ASP A 22 -15.56 -2.44 21.42
C ASP A 22 -15.08 -0.99 21.19
N GLY A 23 -15.00 -0.56 19.93
CA GLY A 23 -14.55 0.77 19.54
C GLY A 23 -13.05 1.00 19.68
N LEU A 24 -12.26 -0.08 19.80
CA LEU A 24 -10.82 -0.02 20.02
C LEU A 24 -10.05 -0.94 19.05
N VAL A 25 -8.86 -0.49 18.65
CA VAL A 25 -7.90 -1.30 17.88
C VAL A 25 -6.78 -1.74 18.80
N HIS A 26 -6.62 -3.06 18.93
CA HIS A 26 -5.75 -3.70 19.91
C HIS A 26 -4.44 -4.21 19.31
N SER A 27 -4.31 -4.27 17.99
CA SER A 27 -3.16 -4.87 17.35
C SER A 27 -2.81 -4.25 16.00
N VAL A 28 -1.53 -4.33 15.63
CA VAL A 28 -1.00 -3.92 14.32
C VAL A 28 -1.73 -4.61 13.15
N PRO A 29 -2.00 -5.93 13.16
CA PRO A 29 -2.73 -6.57 12.07
C PRO A 29 -4.15 -6.02 11.91
N GLN A 30 -4.86 -5.78 13.02
CA GLN A 30 -6.21 -5.18 12.99
C GLN A 30 -6.17 -3.77 12.39
N LEU A 31 -5.23 -2.92 12.82
CA LEU A 31 -5.02 -1.59 12.24
C LEU A 31 -4.81 -1.69 10.71
N ARG A 32 -3.94 -2.60 10.28
CA ARG A 32 -3.66 -2.81 8.85
C ARG A 32 -4.90 -3.24 8.07
N CYS A 33 -5.68 -4.17 8.62
CA CYS A 33 -6.91 -4.65 7.98
C CYS A 33 -7.91 -3.51 7.75
N ILE A 34 -8.08 -2.62 8.73
CA ILE A 34 -8.99 -1.47 8.60
C ILE A 34 -8.48 -0.52 7.52
N LEU A 35 -7.19 -0.14 7.55
CA LEU A 35 -6.60 0.76 6.55
C LEU A 35 -6.72 0.19 5.13
N ARG A 36 -6.44 -1.11 4.96
CA ARG A 36 -6.60 -1.80 3.66
C ARG A 36 -8.05 -1.88 3.18
N SER A 37 -8.99 -2.05 4.10
CA SER A 37 -10.42 -2.05 3.76
C SER A 37 -10.93 -0.67 3.33
N LEU A 38 -10.23 0.40 3.71
CA LEU A 38 -10.48 1.76 3.24
C LEU A 38 -9.76 2.09 1.92
N GLY A 39 -9.06 1.12 1.32
CA GLY A 39 -8.34 1.28 0.06
C GLY A 39 -6.91 1.81 0.22
N TYR A 40 -6.44 2.04 1.45
CA TYR A 40 -5.04 2.38 1.69
C TYR A 40 -4.14 1.15 1.65
N SER A 41 -2.86 1.31 1.35
CA SER A 41 -1.92 0.18 1.28
C SER A 41 -0.66 0.42 2.11
N PRO A 42 -0.79 0.67 3.43
CA PRO A 42 0.37 0.91 4.28
C PRO A 42 1.26 -0.34 4.34
N THR A 43 2.56 -0.12 4.35
CA THR A 43 3.55 -1.20 4.50
C THR A 43 3.52 -1.78 5.91
N ALA A 44 4.12 -2.96 6.07
CA ALA A 44 4.24 -3.55 7.40
C ALA A 44 4.93 -2.68 8.41
N SER A 45 6.08 -2.15 8.03
CA SER A 45 6.86 -1.28 8.89
C SER A 45 6.09 -0.03 9.25
N LYS A 46 5.45 0.63 8.28
CA LYS A 46 4.68 1.86 8.51
C LYS A 46 3.52 1.63 9.47
N THR A 47 2.82 0.50 9.34
CA THR A 47 1.72 0.15 10.27
C THR A 47 2.23 -0.09 11.69
N VAL A 48 3.40 -0.73 11.85
CA VAL A 48 4.03 -0.92 13.18
C VAL A 48 4.38 0.44 13.77
N THR A 49 5.00 1.33 12.99
CA THR A 49 5.33 2.70 13.42
C THR A 49 4.09 3.47 13.85
N TYR A 50 3.02 3.50 13.04
CA TYR A 50 1.76 4.15 13.42
C TYR A 50 1.21 3.61 14.73
N PHE A 51 1.30 2.30 14.94
CA PHE A 51 0.87 1.69 16.19
C PHE A 51 1.79 2.20 17.31
N GLU A 52 3.09 1.93 17.29
CA GLU A 52 4.02 2.28 18.37
C GLU A 52 4.06 3.78 18.75
N GLU A 53 3.79 4.68 17.80
CA GLU A 53 3.76 6.14 18.01
C GLU A 53 2.43 6.64 18.60
N THR A 54 1.41 5.81 18.67
CA THR A 54 0.08 6.17 19.19
C THR A 54 -0.23 5.49 20.52
N LYS A 55 -1.17 6.08 21.26
CA LYS A 55 -1.62 5.50 22.52
C LYS A 55 -2.43 4.22 22.26
N HIS A 56 -2.15 3.18 23.03
CA HIS A 56 -2.85 1.91 22.95
C HIS A 56 -3.78 1.66 24.15
N PRO A 57 -4.92 0.99 23.93
CA PRO A 57 -5.50 0.64 22.62
C PRO A 57 -6.00 1.87 21.86
N LEU A 58 -5.98 1.80 20.53
CA LEU A 58 -6.28 2.90 19.61
C LEU A 58 -7.79 3.16 19.55
N ASP A 59 -8.23 4.37 19.87
CA ASP A 59 -9.61 4.79 19.67
C ASP A 59 -9.86 5.34 18.25
N PHE A 60 -11.13 5.60 17.93
CA PHE A 60 -11.51 6.12 16.61
C PHE A 60 -10.83 7.45 16.27
N ALA A 61 -10.61 8.33 17.26
CA ALA A 61 -9.97 9.61 17.02
C ALA A 61 -8.50 9.45 16.63
N SER A 62 -7.78 8.59 17.35
CA SER A 62 -6.37 8.25 17.07
C SER A 62 -6.24 7.54 15.72
N PHE A 63 -7.18 6.63 15.41
CA PHE A 63 -7.25 5.97 14.10
C PHE A 63 -7.49 6.96 12.96
N LEU A 64 -8.36 7.97 13.16
CA LEU A 64 -8.67 8.97 12.13
C LEU A 64 -7.44 9.81 11.75
N GLU A 65 -6.57 10.13 12.72
CA GLU A 65 -5.30 10.81 12.43
C GLU A 65 -4.35 9.92 11.60
N ILE A 66 -4.25 8.62 11.91
CA ILE A 66 -3.48 7.67 11.09
C ILE A 66 -4.06 7.57 9.67
N ALA A 67 -5.38 7.43 9.54
CA ALA A 67 -6.04 7.35 8.24
C ALA A 67 -5.82 8.63 7.42
N LYS A 68 -5.77 9.79 8.06
CA LYS A 68 -5.47 11.07 7.42
C LYS A 68 -4.04 11.14 6.90
N GLU A 69 -3.08 10.70 7.70
CA GLU A 69 -1.67 10.62 7.28
C GLU A 69 -1.52 9.71 6.06
N GLU A 70 -2.19 8.56 6.07
CA GLU A 70 -2.17 7.61 4.96
C GLU A 70 -2.89 8.15 3.71
N HIS A 71 -4.01 8.86 3.88
CA HIS A 71 -4.70 9.51 2.77
C HIS A 71 -3.81 10.52 2.04
N ASN A 72 -3.07 11.32 2.82
CA ASN A 72 -2.10 12.27 2.27
C ASN A 72 -0.85 11.58 1.69
N SER A 73 -0.52 10.37 2.18
CA SER A 73 0.60 9.56 1.67
C SER A 73 0.31 8.85 0.34
N SER A 74 -0.94 8.86 -0.15
CA SER A 74 -1.34 8.15 -1.38
C SER A 74 -0.63 8.62 -2.67
N ASP A 75 0.16 9.69 -2.61
CA ASP A 75 1.09 10.10 -3.66
C ASP A 75 2.21 9.05 -3.90
N GLU A 76 2.42 8.08 -3.00
CA GLU A 76 3.40 6.99 -3.18
C GLU A 76 3.16 6.19 -4.49
N LEU A 77 1.90 5.87 -4.83
CA LEU A 77 1.59 5.19 -6.11
C LEU A 77 1.86 6.08 -7.32
N ALA A 78 1.60 7.37 -7.20
CA ALA A 78 1.89 8.34 -8.25
C ALA A 78 3.41 8.52 -8.42
N GLU A 79 4.19 8.52 -7.33
CA GLU A 79 5.65 8.56 -7.34
C GLU A 79 6.25 7.26 -7.92
N ILE A 80 5.75 6.08 -7.54
CA ILE A 80 6.15 4.80 -8.16
C ILE A 80 5.85 4.83 -9.65
N THR A 81 4.67 5.30 -10.04
CA THR A 81 4.26 5.42 -11.45
C THR A 81 5.13 6.44 -12.19
N LYS A 82 5.49 7.58 -11.59
CA LYS A 82 6.39 8.58 -12.17
C LYS A 82 7.81 8.04 -12.33
N ALA A 83 8.35 7.37 -11.32
CA ALA A 83 9.67 6.74 -11.36
C ALA A 83 9.74 5.66 -12.45
N LEU A 84 8.74 4.77 -12.51
CA LEU A 84 8.62 3.80 -13.59
C LEU A 84 8.52 4.52 -14.94
N LYS A 85 7.68 5.56 -15.10
CA LYS A 85 7.57 6.36 -16.33
C LYS A 85 8.87 7.04 -16.74
N ALA A 86 9.71 7.46 -15.79
CA ALA A 86 11.01 8.07 -16.05
C ALA A 86 11.98 7.05 -16.68
N LEU A 87 11.97 5.79 -16.22
CA LEU A 87 12.81 4.72 -16.80
C LEU A 87 12.54 4.46 -18.29
N TYR A 88 11.30 4.66 -18.76
CA TYR A 88 11.00 4.56 -20.20
C TYR A 88 11.60 5.68 -21.02
N ARG A 89 11.74 6.88 -20.45
CA ARG A 89 12.32 8.03 -21.19
C ARG A 89 13.81 7.80 -21.47
N ASP A 90 14.47 7.03 -20.61
CA ASP A 90 15.87 6.63 -20.76
C ASP A 90 16.05 5.42 -21.71
N GLY A 91 14.98 4.96 -22.37
CA GLY A 91 15.04 3.92 -23.40
C GLY A 91 14.93 2.48 -22.89
N MET A 92 14.70 2.27 -21.60
CA MET A 92 14.41 0.94 -21.04
C MET A 92 12.91 0.72 -20.94
N PHE A 93 12.37 -0.16 -21.80
CA PHE A 93 10.93 -0.45 -21.89
C PHE A 93 10.51 -1.74 -21.16
N SER A 94 11.49 -2.53 -20.73
CA SER A 94 11.30 -3.80 -20.05
C SER A 94 12.55 -4.19 -19.27
N MET A 95 12.39 -5.00 -18.23
CA MET A 95 13.49 -5.56 -17.45
C MET A 95 13.42 -7.10 -17.39
N PRO A 96 14.56 -7.80 -17.26
CA PRO A 96 14.56 -9.25 -17.08
C PRO A 96 13.83 -9.70 -15.80
N ILE A 97 13.17 -10.86 -15.84
CA ILE A 97 12.50 -11.44 -14.66
C ILE A 97 13.46 -11.64 -13.50
N SER A 98 14.70 -12.05 -13.77
CA SER A 98 15.73 -12.27 -12.73
C SER A 98 16.04 -10.98 -11.97
N GLU A 99 16.17 -9.86 -12.67
CA GLU A 99 16.41 -8.55 -12.08
C GLU A 99 15.18 -8.09 -11.29
N PHE A 100 13.99 -8.23 -11.87
CA PHE A 100 12.74 -7.86 -11.21
C PHE A 100 12.51 -8.64 -9.91
N ARG A 101 12.76 -9.96 -9.92
CA ARG A 101 12.75 -10.79 -8.70
C ARG A 101 13.75 -10.29 -7.68
N SER A 102 14.99 -10.06 -8.09
CA SER A 102 16.05 -9.58 -7.19
C SER A 102 15.66 -8.29 -6.49
N ILE A 103 15.07 -7.33 -7.21
CA ILE A 103 14.59 -6.07 -6.64
C ILE A 103 13.50 -6.33 -5.59
N LEU A 104 12.45 -7.09 -5.94
CA LEU A 104 11.31 -7.34 -5.05
C LEU A 104 11.63 -8.22 -3.83
N THR A 105 12.67 -9.04 -3.90
CA THR A 105 13.14 -9.82 -2.74
C THR A 105 14.13 -9.08 -1.85
N SER A 106 14.76 -8.01 -2.35
CA SER A 106 15.91 -7.37 -1.66
C SER A 106 15.59 -5.98 -1.11
N ILE A 107 14.69 -5.23 -1.73
CA ILE A 107 14.43 -3.81 -1.43
C ILE A 107 13.06 -3.65 -0.76
N GLY A 108 12.99 -2.84 0.30
CA GLY A 108 11.73 -2.42 0.93
C GLY A 108 10.97 -3.55 1.65
N GLU A 109 9.64 -3.56 1.51
CA GLU A 109 8.78 -4.65 1.99
C GLU A 109 8.94 -5.85 1.05
N ARG A 110 9.81 -6.77 1.47
CA ARG A 110 10.19 -7.93 0.66
C ARG A 110 8.99 -8.81 0.37
N MET A 111 8.82 -9.14 -0.90
CA MET A 111 7.83 -10.10 -1.34
C MET A 111 8.39 -11.52 -1.30
N SER A 112 7.54 -12.48 -0.96
CA SER A 112 7.86 -13.90 -1.09
C SER A 112 7.96 -14.32 -2.55
N HIS A 113 8.70 -15.40 -2.82
CA HIS A 113 8.80 -15.95 -4.18
C HIS A 113 7.42 -16.28 -4.77
N GLN A 114 6.49 -16.78 -3.95
CA GLN A 114 5.13 -17.12 -4.38
C GLN A 114 4.33 -15.88 -4.80
N GLU A 115 4.40 -14.79 -4.02
CA GLU A 115 3.74 -13.53 -4.39
C GLU A 115 4.33 -12.94 -5.68
N ILE A 116 5.65 -13.06 -5.86
CA ILE A 116 6.31 -12.61 -7.09
C ILE A 116 5.90 -13.49 -8.28
N ASP A 117 5.78 -14.80 -8.10
CA ASP A 117 5.30 -15.71 -9.15
C ASP A 117 3.89 -15.33 -9.60
N SER A 118 2.96 -15.13 -8.67
CA SER A 118 1.58 -14.70 -8.98
C SER A 118 1.53 -13.33 -9.66
N LEU A 119 2.43 -12.41 -9.32
CA LEU A 119 2.52 -11.12 -9.99
C LEU A 119 3.05 -11.30 -11.42
N LEU A 120 4.11 -12.09 -11.60
CA LEU A 120 4.74 -12.35 -12.91
C LEU A 120 3.78 -13.00 -13.90
N GLU A 121 2.89 -13.88 -13.46
CA GLU A 121 1.83 -14.46 -14.30
C GLU A 121 0.97 -13.40 -15.00
N GLN A 122 0.80 -12.23 -14.39
CA GLN A 122 -0.02 -11.15 -14.95
C GLN A 122 0.78 -10.17 -15.81
N VAL A 123 2.05 -9.94 -15.48
CA VAL A 123 2.84 -8.85 -16.08
C VAL A 123 3.95 -9.32 -17.02
N ALA A 124 4.46 -10.54 -16.91
CA ALA A 124 5.58 -11.01 -17.73
C ALA A 124 5.16 -11.29 -19.19
N VAL A 125 6.14 -11.19 -20.09
CA VAL A 125 6.05 -11.59 -21.50
C VAL A 125 7.38 -12.25 -21.89
N GLY A 126 7.39 -13.58 -21.99
CA GLY A 126 8.64 -14.35 -22.09
C GLY A 126 9.48 -14.18 -20.81
N ASP A 127 10.78 -13.94 -20.97
CA ASP A 127 11.71 -13.73 -19.85
C ASP A 127 11.80 -12.26 -19.38
N MET A 128 10.93 -11.40 -19.92
CA MET A 128 10.95 -9.96 -19.68
C MET A 128 9.66 -9.50 -19.00
N VAL A 129 9.79 -8.47 -18.17
CA VAL A 129 8.70 -7.75 -17.54
C VAL A 129 8.60 -6.37 -18.22
N PRO A 130 7.64 -6.17 -19.14
CA PRO A 130 7.40 -4.86 -19.73
C PRO A 130 6.96 -3.89 -18.64
N HIS A 131 7.66 -2.77 -18.52
CA HIS A 131 7.30 -1.77 -17.51
C HIS A 131 5.83 -1.33 -17.71
N GLN A 132 5.32 -1.31 -18.96
CA GLN A 132 3.97 -0.79 -19.25
C GLN A 132 2.90 -1.66 -18.61
N LYS A 133 3.12 -2.98 -18.61
CA LYS A 133 2.26 -3.91 -17.91
C LYS A 133 2.32 -3.71 -16.40
N LEU A 134 3.50 -3.43 -15.83
CA LEU A 134 3.62 -3.09 -14.41
C LEU A 134 2.81 -1.84 -14.05
N ILE A 135 2.93 -0.76 -14.83
CA ILE A 135 2.15 0.47 -14.60
C ILE A 135 0.65 0.18 -14.67
N GLN A 136 0.20 -0.55 -15.70
CA GLN A 136 -1.21 -0.92 -15.83
C GLN A 136 -1.69 -1.82 -14.69
N TYR A 137 -0.82 -2.67 -14.15
CA TYR A 137 -1.13 -3.53 -13.02
C TYR A 137 -1.28 -2.74 -11.71
N ILE A 138 -0.37 -1.81 -11.43
CA ILE A 138 -0.41 -0.99 -10.19
C ILE A 138 -1.43 0.16 -10.26
N SER A 139 -1.89 0.54 -11.45
CA SER A 139 -2.88 1.62 -11.64
C SER A 139 -4.32 1.11 -11.72
N LYS A 140 -4.54 -0.19 -11.57
CA LYS A 140 -5.88 -0.81 -11.47
C LYS A 140 -6.38 -0.74 -10.04
#